data_AF-A0AAP0E8M4-F1
#
_entry.id   AF-A0AAP0E8M4-F1
#
_cell.length_a   1.000
_cell.length_b   1.000
_cell.length_c   1.000
_cell.angle_alpha   90.00
_cell.angle_beta   90.00
_cell.angle_gamma   90.00
#
_symmetry.space_group_name_H-M   'P 1'
#
loop_
_entity.id
_entity.type
_entity.pdbx_description
1 polymer ?
#
loop_
_entity_poly.entity_id
_entity_poly.type
_entity_poly.pdbx_seq_one_letter_code
_entity_poly.pdbx_strand_id
1 'polypeptide(L)'
;MGVAQLLLWAGWAGLSHHPSRWKLWVVVVGGGLAMLLEIYDFPLFKGFVDAHALWHAATIPLTYLWWNFIKDDAEFRTSVLVKKAK
;
A
#
# COMPACT_ATOMS: atom_id res chain seq x y z
N MET A 1 10.47 -10.68 -3.17
CA MET A 1 10.49 -9.20 -3.09
C MET A 1 9.22 -8.65 -2.42
N GLY A 2 8.01 -9.00 -2.89
CA GLY A 2 6.73 -8.49 -2.35
C GLY A 2 6.48 -8.76 -0.85
N VAL A 3 6.69 -9.99 -0.36
CA VAL A 3 6.48 -10.33 1.06
C VAL A 3 7.38 -9.50 2.00
N ALA A 4 8.66 -9.36 1.67
CA ALA A 4 9.60 -8.56 2.45
C ALA A 4 9.16 -7.09 2.50
N GLN A 5 8.71 -6.53 1.37
CA GLN A 5 8.18 -5.18 1.30
C GLN A 5 6.95 -5.01 2.21
N LEU A 6 5.99 -5.94 2.16
CA LEU A 6 4.80 -5.89 3.02
C LEU A 6 5.15 -5.95 4.51
N LEU A 7 6.07 -6.83 4.90
CA LEU A 7 6.51 -6.96 6.30
C LEU A 7 7.22 -5.71 6.80
N LEU A 8 8.11 -5.14 5.98
CA LEU A 8 8.82 -3.90 6.34
C LEU A 8 7.84 -2.73 6.54
N TRP A 9 6.89 -2.56 5.64
CA TRP A 9 5.90 -1.48 5.74
C TRP A 9 4.87 -1.72 6.84
N ALA A 10 4.49 -2.97 7.11
CA ALA A 10 3.68 -3.32 8.27
C ALA A 10 4.40 -2.98 9.59
N GLY A 11 5.68 -3.36 9.70
CA GLY A 11 6.52 -3.05 10.86
C GLY A 11 6.65 -1.55 11.06
N TRP A 12 6.93 -0.79 9.99
CA TRP A 12 6.98 0.67 10.05
C TRP A 12 5.64 1.26 10.47
N ALA A 13 4.52 0.85 9.87
CA ALA A 13 3.19 1.38 10.17
C ALA A 13 2.73 1.04 11.60
N GLY A 14 3.18 -0.09 12.16
CA GLY A 14 2.91 -0.49 13.54
C GLY A 14 3.72 0.30 14.57
N LEU A 15 5.00 0.56 14.27
CA LEU A 15 5.91 1.29 15.18
C LEU A 15 5.80 2.81 15.05
N SER A 16 5.35 3.31 13.90
CA SER A 16 5.25 4.74 13.61
C SER A 16 3.96 5.35 14.17
N HIS A 17 4.10 6.56 14.72
CA HIS A 17 2.98 7.43 15.11
C HIS A 17 2.61 8.43 14.01
N HIS A 18 3.05 8.21 12.77
CA HIS A 18 2.77 9.09 11.65
C HIS A 18 1.25 9.21 11.41
N PRO A 19 0.70 10.43 11.22
CA PRO A 19 -0.75 10.65 11.07
C PRO A 19 -1.34 9.87 9.89
N SER A 20 -0.57 9.71 8.80
CA SER A 20 -1.01 9.00 7.58
C SER A 20 -0.70 7.50 7.56
N ARG A 21 -0.31 6.89 8.69
CA ARG A 21 0.03 5.44 8.75
C ARG A 21 -1.11 4.51 8.36
N TRP A 22 -2.36 4.96 8.44
CA TRP A 22 -3.53 4.19 8.01
C TRP A 22 -3.49 3.88 6.50
N LYS A 23 -2.93 4.78 5.69
CA LYS A 23 -2.77 4.60 4.24
C LYS A 23 -1.83 3.43 3.95
N LEU A 24 -0.75 3.31 4.72
CA LEU A 24 0.16 2.17 4.65
C LEU A 24 -0.53 0.86 5.05
N TRP A 25 -1.34 0.86 6.11
CA TRP A 25 -2.10 -0.35 6.48
C TRP A 25 -3.04 -0.82 5.38
N VAL A 26 -3.72 0.11 4.69
CA VAL A 26 -4.55 -0.22 3.53
C VAL A 26 -3.71 -0.79 2.38
N VAL A 27 -2.54 -0.21 2.09
CA VAL A 27 -1.62 -0.75 1.06
C VAL A 27 -1.11 -2.14 1.45
N VAL A 28 -0.74 -2.36 2.70
CA VAL A 28 -0.22 -3.65 3.18
C VAL A 28 -1.29 -4.73 3.09
N VAL A 29 -2.48 -4.47 3.63
CA VAL A 29 -3.57 -5.44 3.60
C VAL A 29 -4.07 -5.66 2.17
N GLY A 30 -4.28 -4.59 1.42
CA GLY A 30 -4.73 -4.66 0.03
C GLY A 30 -3.72 -5.36 -0.88
N GLY A 31 -2.43 -5.07 -0.71
CA GLY A 31 -1.34 -5.75 -1.44
C GLY A 31 -1.25 -7.23 -1.07
N GLY A 32 -1.44 -7.59 0.21
CA GLY A 32 -1.54 -8.97 0.65
C GLY A 32 -2.71 -9.71 -0.01
N LEU A 33 -3.89 -9.09 -0.05
CA LEU A 33 -5.07 -9.65 -0.72
C LEU A 33 -4.86 -9.81 -2.24
N ALA A 34 -4.22 -8.82 -2.89
CA ALA A 34 -3.89 -8.91 -4.31
C ALA A 34 -2.93 -10.08 -4.60
N MET A 35 -1.89 -10.27 -3.79
CA MET A 35 -1.01 -11.43 -3.94
C MET A 35 -1.74 -12.76 -3.72
N LEU A 36 -2.68 -12.82 -2.75
CA LEU A 36 -3.47 -14.03 -2.52
C LEU A 36 -4.38 -14.36 -3.72
N LEU A 37 -4.95 -13.35 -4.37
CA LEU A 37 -5.72 -13.53 -5.60
C LEU A 37 -4.85 -14.09 -6.73
N GLU A 38 -3.64 -13.57 -6.89
CA GLU A 38 -2.66 -14.05 -7.88
C GLU A 38 -2.22 -15.49 -7.62
N ILE A 39 -1.99 -15.88 -6.36
CA ILE A 39 -1.58 -17.24 -5.99
C ILE A 39 -2.72 -18.26 -6.15
N TYR A 40 -3.98 -17.84 -5.91
CA TYR A 40 -5.13 -18.74 -6.04
C TYR A 40 -5.43 -19.10 -7.51
N ASP A 41 -4.99 -18.28 -8.46
CA ASP A 41 -5.01 -18.53 -9.92
C ASP A 41 -6.29 -19.22 -10.42
N PHE A 42 -7.43 -18.58 -10.16
CA PHE A 42 -8.72 -19.15 -10.54
C PHE A 42 -8.98 -18.99 -12.06
N PRO A 43 -9.61 -20.00 -12.69
CA PRO A 43 -9.96 -19.92 -14.11
C PRO A 43 -10.97 -18.78 -14.34
N LEU A 44 -10.86 -18.11 -15.51
CA LEU A 44 -11.72 -17.01 -15.96
C LEU A 44 -13.15 -17.10 -15.42
N PHE A 45 -13.47 -16.27 -14.43
CA PHE A 45 -14.81 -16.22 -13.88
C PHE A 45 -15.76 -15.71 -14.97
N LYS A 46 -16.66 -16.60 -15.41
CA LYS A 46 -17.62 -16.36 -16.50
C LYS A 46 -16.99 -15.96 -17.86
N GLY A 47 -15.70 -16.21 -18.07
CA GLY A 47 -15.01 -15.86 -19.33
C GLY A 47 -14.59 -14.39 -19.47
N PHE A 48 -14.77 -13.56 -18.43
CA PHE A 48 -14.49 -12.11 -18.51
C PHE A 48 -13.36 -11.62 -17.61
N VAL A 49 -13.17 -12.25 -16.43
CA VAL A 49 -12.24 -11.76 -15.41
C VAL A 49 -11.47 -12.93 -14.83
N ASP A 50 -10.13 -12.87 -14.92
CA ASP A 50 -9.23 -13.80 -14.27
C ASP A 50 -8.60 -13.17 -13.01
N ALA A 51 -7.82 -13.98 -12.28
CA ALA A 51 -7.06 -13.52 -11.13
C ALA A 51 -6.13 -12.35 -11.47
N HIS A 52 -5.56 -12.35 -12.66
CA HIS A 52 -4.62 -11.34 -13.11
C HIS A 52 -5.28 -9.98 -13.35
N ALA A 53 -6.46 -9.94 -13.98
CA ALA A 53 -7.23 -8.72 -14.16
C ALA A 53 -7.68 -8.12 -12.82
N LEU A 54 -8.10 -8.95 -11.86
CA LEU A 54 -8.42 -8.47 -10.50
C LEU A 54 -7.19 -7.93 -9.77
N TRP A 55 -6.04 -8.55 -9.95
CA TRP A 55 -4.78 -8.05 -9.41
C TRP A 55 -4.45 -6.66 -9.96
N HIS A 56 -4.56 -6.45 -11.28
CA HIS A 56 -4.38 -5.12 -11.90
C HIS A 56 -5.39 -4.11 -11.38
N ALA A 57 -6.67 -4.49 -11.29
CA ALA A 57 -7.72 -3.61 -10.79
C ALA A 57 -7.50 -3.20 -9.32
N ALA A 58 -7.01 -4.12 -8.49
CA ALA A 58 -6.71 -3.85 -7.08
C ALA A 58 -5.47 -2.96 -6.91
N THR A 59 -4.44 -3.16 -7.74
CA THR A 59 -3.18 -2.42 -7.60
C THR A 59 -3.30 -0.94 -7.99
N ILE A 60 -4.17 -0.56 -8.94
CA ILE A 60 -4.38 0.84 -9.34
C ILE A 60 -4.70 1.78 -8.14
N PRO A 61 -5.79 1.56 -7.37
CA PRO A 61 -6.10 2.43 -6.23
C PRO A 61 -5.07 2.31 -5.11
N LEU A 62 -4.43 1.14 -4.93
CA LEU A 62 -3.36 0.96 -3.94
C LEU A 62 -2.12 1.79 -4.30
N THR A 63 -1.74 1.85 -5.57
CA THR A 63 -0.64 2.69 -6.05
C THR A 63 -0.94 4.18 -5.87
N TYR A 64 -2.18 4.60 -6.13
CA TYR A 64 -2.58 5.97 -5.86
C TYR A 64 -2.45 6.32 -4.36
N LEU A 65 -2.95 5.44 -3.49
CA LEU A 65 -2.89 5.63 -2.05
C LEU A 65 -1.44 5.63 -1.53
N TRP A 66 -0.57 4.80 -2.13
CA TRP A 66 0.86 4.76 -1.86
C TRP A 66 1.53 6.11 -2.11
N TRP A 67 1.33 6.68 -3.30
CA TRP A 67 1.87 8.00 -3.64
C TRP A 67 1.30 9.11 -2.78
N ASN A 68 0.02 9.00 -2.42
CA ASN A 68 -0.60 9.94 -1.51
C ASN A 68 0.02 9.88 -0.09
N PHE A 69 0.39 8.70 0.40
CA PHE A 69 1.16 8.57 1.64
C PHE A 69 2.55 9.21 1.55
N ILE A 70 3.30 8.99 0.45
CA ILE A 70 4.62 9.57 0.26
C ILE A 70 4.55 11.11 0.30
N LYS A 71 3.54 11.68 -0.36
CA LYS A 71 3.30 13.12 -0.33
C LYS A 71 3.08 13.63 1.09
N ASP A 72 2.19 12.99 1.84
CA ASP A 72 1.92 13.35 3.24
C ASP A 72 3.16 13.26 4.13
N ASP A 73 3.97 12.21 3.97
CA ASP A 73 5.21 12.04 4.73
C ASP A 73 6.21 13.16 4.41
N ALA A 74 6.35 13.54 3.14
CA ALA A 74 7.20 14.67 2.74
C ALA A 74 6.73 15.99 3.36
N GLU A 75 5.42 16.27 3.35
CA GLU A 75 4.82 17.45 3.98
C GLU A 75 5.04 17.45 5.50
N PHE A 76 4.79 16.31 6.16
CA PHE A 76 4.99 16.14 7.59
C PHE A 76 6.45 16.40 7.98
N ARG A 77 7.40 15.73 7.32
CA ARG A 77 8.84 15.90 7.60
C ARG A 77 9.30 17.34 7.38
N THR A 78 8.84 17.98 6.30
CA THR A 78 9.18 19.38 6.00
C THR A 78 8.65 20.31 7.09
N SER A 79 7.41 20.11 7.53
CA SER A 79 6.81 20.94 8.59
C SER A 79 7.56 20.84 9.93
N VAL A 80 8.03 19.64 10.28
CA VAL A 80 8.83 19.40 11.50
C VAL A 80 10.17 20.12 11.42
N LEU A 81 10.86 20.04 10.28
CA LEU A 81 12.16 20.70 10.08
C LEU A 81 12.03 22.23 10.13
N VAL A 82 11.03 22.80 9.47
CA VAL A 82 10.77 24.26 9.47
C VAL A 82 10.45 24.76 10.87
N LYS A 83 9.67 24.02 11.66
CA LYS A 83 9.38 24.39 13.06
C LYS A 83 10.61 24.35 13.96
N LYS A 84 11.56 23.47 13.69
CA LYS A 84 12.81 23.36 14.46
C LYS A 84 13.83 24.45 14.12
N ALA A 85 13.75 25.03 12.92
CA ALA A 85 14.64 26.07 12.44
C ALA A 85 14.21 27.50 12.84
N LYS A 86 12.96 27.66 13.31
CA LYS A 86 12.44 28.87 13.94
C LYS A 86 12.66 28.82 15.44
#